data_AF-A0A8X6HGQ6-F1
#
_entry.id   AF-A0A8X6HGQ6-F1
#
_cell.length_a   1.000
_cell.length_b   1.000
_cell.length_c   1.000
_cell.angle_alpha   90.00
_cell.angle_beta   90.00
_cell.angle_gamma   90.00
#
_symmetry.space_group_name_H-M   'P 1'
#
loop_
_entity.id
_entity.type
_entity.pdbx_description
1 polymer ?
#
loop_
_entity_poly.entity_id
_entity_poly.type
_entity_poly.pdbx_seq_one_letter_code
_entity_poly.pdbx_strand_id
1 'polypeptide(L)'
;MENLKRLVCPDCNAVMCASCRRPWEKEHQGISCEAFAALKDANDAEAQAAGLAKLLIEDGIDCPMCHFRYALAKGGCMHFRCTQCQHDFCSGCSKPFKMGQKCGVSDFCGKLGLHAHHPRNCLFYLRDKDPEDLQKLLDMSGVKYNRDPPDGMEVKRTCQVMEQKETSDGLIDDCCGKEVEEGFAGLCRIHYVEYLGQLVNKHKVDPIQIFEVDDLELVLRRANLRLLSRRYRENDVQYSERLIKIIKDELPLDDMDGS
;
A
#
# COMPACT_ATOMS: atom_id res chain seq x y z
N MET A 1 16.68 28.31 -37.54
CA MET A 1 16.51 26.89 -37.90
C MET A 1 16.16 26.16 -36.61
N GLU A 2 14.88 26.08 -36.27
CA GLU A 2 14.43 25.44 -35.03
C GLU A 2 14.44 23.91 -35.15
N ASN A 3 15.00 23.29 -34.11
CA ASN A 3 15.39 21.89 -33.97
C ASN A 3 14.42 20.86 -34.58
N LEU A 4 14.91 20.05 -35.52
CA LEU A 4 14.28 18.78 -35.87
C LEU A 4 14.34 17.83 -34.66
N LYS A 5 13.29 17.82 -33.83
CA LYS A 5 13.09 16.82 -32.76
C LYS A 5 12.64 15.46 -33.29
N ARG A 6 12.43 15.32 -34.60
CA ARG A 6 11.87 14.14 -35.28
C ARG A 6 12.98 13.41 -36.04
N LEU A 7 13.27 12.17 -35.64
CA LEU A 7 14.17 11.25 -36.34
C LEU A 7 13.34 10.24 -37.15
N VAL A 8 13.85 9.83 -38.30
CA VAL A 8 13.28 8.75 -39.11
C VAL A 8 14.34 7.67 -39.24
N CYS A 9 14.02 6.45 -38.81
CA CYS A 9 14.88 5.30 -38.98
C CYS A 9 14.98 4.95 -40.48
N PRO A 10 16.17 4.94 -41.10
CA PRO A 10 16.31 4.62 -42.52
C PRO A 10 16.01 3.16 -42.85
N ASP A 11 16.10 2.26 -41.86
CA ASP A 11 15.91 0.81 -42.07
C ASP A 11 14.45 0.37 -42.00
N CYS A 12 13.66 0.96 -41.09
CA CYS A 12 12.25 0.58 -40.88
C CYS A 12 11.26 1.73 -41.06
N ASN A 13 11.72 2.92 -41.46
CA ASN A 13 10.93 4.15 -41.58
C ASN A 13 10.17 4.58 -40.31
N ALA A 14 10.45 3.96 -39.16
CA ALA A 14 9.86 4.35 -37.89
C ALA A 14 10.30 5.77 -37.53
N VAL A 15 9.33 6.58 -37.14
CA VAL A 15 9.56 7.98 -36.79
C VAL A 15 9.59 8.07 -35.28
N MET A 16 10.63 8.67 -34.71
CA MET A 16 10.85 8.73 -33.27
C MET A 16 11.32 10.12 -32.83
N CYS A 17 11.15 10.46 -31.56
CA CYS A 17 11.71 11.68 -31.02
C CYS A 17 13.22 11.54 -30.78
N ALA A 18 14.00 12.53 -31.23
CA ALA A 18 15.44 12.60 -31.04
C ALA A 18 15.85 12.64 -29.56
N SER A 19 15.02 13.22 -28.70
CA SER A 19 15.35 13.45 -27.29
C SER A 19 14.84 12.33 -26.39
N CYS A 20 13.55 11.99 -26.44
CA CYS A 20 12.97 10.99 -25.55
C CYS A 20 12.91 9.57 -26.13
N ARG A 21 13.27 9.38 -27.41
CA ARG A 21 13.25 8.08 -28.11
C ARG A 21 11.89 7.36 -28.10
N ARG A 22 10.78 8.08 -27.86
CA ARG A 22 9.43 7.55 -28.07
C ARG A 22 9.02 7.65 -29.55
N PRO A 23 8.12 6.78 -30.04
CA PRO A 23 7.51 6.96 -31.36
C PRO A 23 6.96 8.38 -31.52
N TRP A 24 7.18 8.97 -32.69
CA TRP A 24 6.78 10.35 -32.96
C TRP A 24 5.30 10.42 -33.34
N GLU A 25 4.55 11.23 -32.62
CA GLU A 25 3.13 11.47 -32.86
C GLU A 25 2.84 12.94 -33.10
N LYS A 26 1.71 13.26 -33.76
CA LYS A 26 1.33 14.64 -34.07
C LYS A 26 1.18 15.49 -32.81
N GLU A 27 0.68 14.90 -31.74
CA GLU A 27 0.52 15.55 -30.42
C GLU A 27 1.86 15.91 -29.76
N HIS A 28 2.98 15.29 -30.17
CA HIS A 28 4.32 15.64 -29.69
C HIS A 28 4.88 16.90 -30.36
N GLN A 29 4.24 17.37 -31.43
CA GLN A 29 4.69 18.53 -32.17
C GLN A 29 4.43 19.81 -31.37
N GLY A 30 5.48 20.62 -31.21
CA GLY A 30 5.37 21.94 -30.56
C GLY A 30 5.37 21.93 -29.03
N ILE A 31 5.50 20.76 -28.39
CA ILE A 31 5.58 20.63 -26.93
C ILE A 31 6.90 20.01 -26.46
N SER A 32 7.21 20.09 -25.16
CA SER A 32 8.39 19.44 -24.59
C SER A 32 8.18 17.92 -24.46
N CYS A 33 9.27 17.17 -24.30
CA CYS A 33 9.16 15.73 -24.05
C CYS A 33 8.47 15.44 -22.72
N GLU A 34 8.64 16.28 -21.69
CA GLU A 34 7.88 16.13 -20.43
C GLU A 34 6.39 16.43 -20.64
N ALA A 35 6.06 17.50 -21.37
CA ALA A 35 4.66 17.87 -21.65
C ALA A 35 3.96 16.81 -22.50
N PHE A 36 4.66 16.18 -23.45
CA PHE A 36 4.12 15.07 -24.24
C PHE A 36 3.95 13.79 -23.43
N ALA A 37 4.88 13.50 -22.50
CA ALA A 37 4.71 12.40 -21.57
C ALA A 37 3.46 12.61 -20.71
N ALA A 38 3.29 13.80 -20.11
CA ALA A 38 2.11 14.13 -19.32
C ALA A 38 0.81 14.10 -20.13
N LEU A 39 0.84 14.54 -21.40
CA LEU A 39 -0.30 14.45 -22.31
C LEU A 39 -0.66 13.00 -22.62
N LYS A 40 0.34 12.14 -22.84
CA LYS A 40 0.12 10.71 -23.07
C LYS A 40 -0.39 10.00 -21.82
N ASP A 41 0.13 10.34 -20.65
CA ASP A 41 -0.36 9.82 -19.39
C ASP A 41 -1.82 10.26 -19.12
N ALA A 42 -2.20 11.46 -19.57
CA ALA A 42 -3.57 11.97 -19.47
C ALA A 42 -4.54 11.40 -20.51
N ASN A 43 -4.08 11.05 -21.72
CA ASN A 43 -4.91 10.56 -22.84
C ASN A 43 -4.87 9.04 -23.03
N ASP A 44 -4.06 8.31 -22.25
CA ASP A 44 -4.01 6.86 -22.29
C ASP A 44 -5.34 6.29 -21.75
N ALA A 45 -6.19 5.81 -22.66
CA ALA A 45 -7.48 5.20 -22.34
C ALA A 45 -7.34 3.99 -21.40
N GLU A 46 -6.18 3.34 -21.38
CA GLU A 46 -5.83 2.25 -20.47
C GLU A 46 -5.39 2.79 -19.09
N ALA A 47 -4.71 3.94 -19.05
CA ALA A 47 -4.43 4.67 -17.80
C ALA A 47 -5.70 5.27 -17.17
N GLN A 48 -6.63 5.77 -17.98
CA GLN A 48 -7.94 6.27 -17.52
C GLN A 48 -8.87 5.12 -17.11
N ALA A 49 -8.81 3.97 -17.78
CA ALA A 49 -9.57 2.77 -17.42
C ALA A 49 -9.01 2.02 -16.19
N ALA A 50 -7.77 2.28 -15.77
CA ALA A 50 -7.13 1.59 -14.66
C ALA A 50 -7.22 2.31 -13.30
N GLY A 51 -7.55 3.62 -13.26
CA GLY A 51 -7.90 4.37 -12.03
C GLY A 51 -7.05 4.05 -10.80
N LEU A 52 -7.67 3.85 -9.63
CA LEU A 52 -6.95 3.47 -8.40
C LEU A 52 -6.24 2.11 -8.48
N ALA A 53 -6.68 1.20 -9.36
CA ALA A 53 -6.00 -0.09 -9.54
C ALA A 53 -4.59 0.10 -10.11
N LYS A 54 -4.39 1.10 -10.98
CA LYS A 54 -3.05 1.51 -11.44
C LYS A 54 -2.22 2.06 -10.30
N LEU A 55 -2.78 2.88 -9.42
CA LEU A 55 -2.08 3.42 -8.24
C LEU A 55 -1.63 2.31 -7.28
N LEU A 56 -2.43 1.28 -7.06
CA LEU A 56 -2.05 0.12 -6.24
C LEU A 56 -0.88 -0.68 -6.85
N ILE A 57 -0.83 -0.78 -8.18
CA ILE A 57 0.27 -1.43 -8.91
C ILE A 57 1.51 -0.51 -8.93
N GLU A 58 1.31 0.79 -9.11
CA GLU A 58 2.34 1.82 -9.06
C GLU A 58 2.92 2.01 -7.66
N ASP A 59 2.19 1.73 -6.59
CA ASP A 59 2.68 1.61 -5.19
C ASP A 59 3.00 0.14 -4.83
N GLY A 60 3.49 -0.61 -5.83
CA GLY A 60 3.89 -2.02 -5.73
C GLY A 60 4.96 -2.31 -4.66
N ILE A 61 5.41 -3.56 -4.62
CA ILE A 61 6.26 -4.06 -3.53
C ILE A 61 7.73 -3.88 -3.88
N ASP A 62 8.47 -3.11 -3.09
CA ASP A 62 9.94 -3.05 -3.18
C ASP A 62 10.56 -3.99 -2.15
N CYS A 63 11.49 -4.83 -2.60
CA CYS A 63 12.28 -5.62 -1.66
C CYS A 63 13.21 -4.70 -0.85
N PRO A 64 13.13 -4.69 0.50
CA PRO A 64 13.99 -3.83 1.32
C PRO A 64 15.46 -4.26 1.31
N MET A 65 15.76 -5.47 0.81
CA MET A 65 17.12 -6.03 0.78
C MET A 65 17.82 -5.83 -0.57
N CYS A 66 17.15 -6.04 -1.70
CA CYS A 66 17.76 -5.93 -3.03
C CYS A 66 17.15 -4.85 -3.92
N HIS A 67 16.12 -4.13 -3.44
CA HIS A 67 15.42 -3.07 -4.14
C HIS A 67 14.77 -3.48 -5.47
N PHE A 68 14.60 -4.78 -5.71
CA PHE A 68 13.80 -5.26 -6.82
C PHE A 68 12.32 -4.92 -6.59
N ARG A 69 11.69 -4.33 -7.61
CA ARG A 69 10.30 -3.87 -7.57
C ARG A 69 9.36 -4.86 -8.25
N TYR A 70 8.26 -5.18 -7.56
CA TYR A 70 7.16 -6.00 -8.07
C TYR A 70 5.95 -5.11 -8.32
N ALA A 71 5.44 -5.11 -9.55
CA ALA A 71 4.23 -4.39 -9.95
C ALA A 71 2.98 -5.24 -9.61
N LEU A 72 2.78 -5.54 -8.33
CA LEU A 72 1.70 -6.38 -7.81
C LEU A 72 1.00 -5.65 -6.67
N ALA A 73 -0.34 -5.77 -6.61
CA ALA A 73 -1.08 -5.45 -5.41
C ALA A 73 -0.64 -6.38 -4.25
N LYS A 74 -0.69 -5.88 -3.02
CA LYS A 74 -0.20 -6.62 -1.84
C LYS A 74 -1.13 -7.76 -1.47
N GLY A 75 -2.42 -7.66 -1.85
CA GLY A 75 -3.40 -8.71 -1.66
C GLY A 75 -3.65 -9.04 -0.18
N GLY A 76 -4.18 -10.24 0.09
CA GLY A 76 -4.55 -10.64 1.45
C GLY A 76 -3.39 -11.09 2.34
N CYS A 77 -2.29 -11.59 1.76
CA CYS A 77 -1.14 -12.09 2.50
C CYS A 77 -0.07 -11.01 2.63
N MET A 78 0.28 -10.65 3.86
CA MET A 78 1.33 -9.64 4.11
C MET A 78 2.74 -10.22 4.09
N HIS A 79 2.91 -11.54 4.12
CA HIS A 79 4.22 -12.18 4.02
C HIS A 79 4.62 -12.29 2.54
N PHE A 80 5.72 -11.65 2.18
CA PHE A 80 6.25 -11.66 0.84
C PHE A 80 7.70 -12.20 0.84
N ARG A 81 7.99 -13.10 -0.10
CA ARG A 81 9.34 -13.64 -0.31
C ARG A 81 9.90 -13.17 -1.64
N CYS A 82 10.96 -12.38 -1.60
CA CYS A 82 11.61 -11.87 -2.81
C CYS A 82 12.16 -13.02 -3.66
N THR A 83 11.81 -13.10 -4.94
CA THR A 83 12.32 -14.13 -5.85
C THR A 83 13.80 -13.94 -6.17
N GLN A 84 14.29 -12.69 -6.15
CA GLN A 84 15.69 -12.36 -6.47
C GLN A 84 16.68 -12.70 -5.35
N CYS A 85 16.34 -12.38 -4.10
CA CYS A 85 17.27 -12.55 -2.96
C CYS A 85 16.74 -13.49 -1.86
N GLN A 86 15.54 -14.05 -2.02
CA GLN A 86 14.89 -14.96 -1.07
C GLN A 86 14.62 -14.34 0.32
N HIS A 87 14.65 -13.01 0.43
CA HIS A 87 14.32 -12.31 1.66
C HIS A 87 12.81 -12.33 1.93
N ASP A 88 12.43 -12.77 3.12
CA ASP A 88 11.06 -12.73 3.63
C ASP A 88 10.79 -11.44 4.41
N PHE A 89 9.80 -10.67 3.98
CA PHE A 89 9.44 -9.38 4.58
C PHE A 89 7.93 -9.09 4.46
N CYS A 90 7.46 -8.09 5.21
CA CYS A 90 6.09 -7.63 5.14
C CYS A 90 5.88 -6.71 3.93
N SER A 91 4.94 -7.04 3.03
CA SER A 91 4.59 -6.16 1.91
C SER A 91 4.02 -4.80 2.34
N GLY A 92 3.43 -4.74 3.55
CA GLY A 92 2.84 -3.53 4.12
C GLY A 92 3.83 -2.54 4.75
N CYS A 93 4.79 -3.02 5.55
CA CYS A 93 5.73 -2.16 6.30
C CYS A 93 7.22 -2.49 6.07
N SER A 94 7.53 -3.41 5.18
CA SER A 94 8.89 -3.84 4.83
C SER A 94 9.71 -4.46 5.98
N LYS A 95 9.08 -4.73 7.13
CA LYS A 95 9.76 -5.40 8.26
C LYS A 95 10.05 -6.86 7.95
N PRO A 96 11.22 -7.38 8.36
CA PRO A 96 11.64 -8.74 8.02
C PRO A 96 10.79 -9.76 8.77
N PHE A 97 10.47 -10.86 8.09
CA PHE A 97 10.00 -12.07 8.78
C PHE A 97 11.19 -12.87 9.29
N LYS A 98 11.15 -13.25 10.56
CA LYS A 98 12.19 -14.04 11.23
C LYS A 98 11.55 -15.30 11.82
N MET A 99 12.33 -16.38 11.87
CA MET A 99 11.97 -17.54 12.69
C MET A 99 11.96 -17.14 14.16
N GLY A 100 10.99 -17.63 14.94
CA GLY A 100 10.87 -17.37 16.38
C GLY A 100 12.18 -17.37 17.15
N GLN A 101 12.90 -18.48 17.03
CA GLN A 101 14.20 -18.74 17.68
C GLN A 101 15.31 -17.74 17.27
N LYS A 102 15.19 -17.08 16.12
CA LYS A 102 16.16 -16.13 15.57
C LYS A 102 15.69 -14.68 15.65
N CYS A 103 14.52 -14.42 16.22
CA CYS A 103 13.93 -13.08 16.23
C CYS A 103 14.71 -12.13 17.15
N GLY A 104 15.02 -12.57 18.37
CA GLY A 104 15.80 -11.81 19.34
C GLY A 104 15.06 -10.65 20.04
N VAL A 105 13.80 -10.38 19.67
CA VAL A 105 13.01 -9.27 20.26
C VAL A 105 12.47 -9.60 21.65
N SER A 106 11.96 -10.82 21.86
CA SER A 106 11.50 -11.27 23.18
C SER A 106 11.55 -12.79 23.32
N ASP A 107 11.57 -13.29 24.56
CA ASP A 107 11.49 -14.73 24.84
C ASP A 107 10.19 -15.36 24.31
N PHE A 108 9.12 -14.57 24.22
CA PHE A 108 7.86 -15.01 23.64
C PHE A 108 8.00 -15.32 22.14
N CYS A 109 8.80 -14.54 21.40
CA CYS A 109 9.06 -14.77 19.99
C CYS A 109 9.63 -16.17 19.74
N GLY A 110 10.43 -16.72 20.65
CA GLY A 110 10.98 -18.07 20.55
C GLY A 110 9.92 -19.17 20.38
N LYS A 111 8.71 -18.94 20.90
CA LYS A 111 7.57 -19.88 20.80
C LYS A 111 6.76 -19.72 19.52
N LEU A 112 7.01 -18.66 18.75
CA LEU A 112 6.32 -18.38 17.49
C LEU A 112 7.03 -19.06 16.32
N GLY A 113 6.29 -19.29 15.23
CA GLY A 113 6.85 -19.71 13.95
C GLY A 113 7.52 -18.56 13.19
N LEU A 114 7.40 -18.57 11.86
CA LEU A 114 7.73 -17.41 11.03
C LEU A 114 6.82 -16.24 11.40
N HIS A 115 7.39 -15.12 11.84
CA HIS A 115 6.63 -13.91 12.19
C HIS A 115 7.43 -12.64 11.91
N ALA A 116 6.74 -11.50 11.89
CA ALA A 116 7.34 -10.18 11.77
C ALA A 116 6.80 -9.25 12.88
N HIS A 117 7.60 -8.24 13.23
CA HIS A 117 7.18 -7.17 14.12
C HIS A 117 6.73 -5.99 13.28
N HIS A 118 5.43 -5.70 13.33
CA HIS A 118 4.81 -4.65 12.53
C HIS A 118 4.61 -3.39 13.39
N PRO A 119 4.87 -2.18 12.87
CA PRO A 119 4.40 -0.95 13.51
C PRO A 119 2.87 -0.90 13.46
N ARG A 120 2.24 -0.19 14.40
CA ARG A 120 0.77 -0.16 14.54
C ARG A 120 0.04 0.42 13.32
N ASN A 121 0.70 1.24 12.51
CA ASN A 121 0.17 1.78 11.25
C ASN A 121 0.40 0.86 10.03
N CYS A 122 0.87 -0.37 10.23
CA CYS A 122 1.02 -1.35 9.17
C CYS A 122 -0.35 -1.89 8.71
N LEU A 123 -0.50 -2.12 7.41
CA LEU A 123 -1.67 -2.78 6.83
C LEU A 123 -2.01 -4.12 7.50
N PHE A 124 -1.04 -4.82 8.09
CA PHE A 124 -1.28 -6.01 8.91
C PHE A 124 -2.34 -5.78 10.01
N TYR A 125 -2.36 -4.61 10.64
CA TYR A 125 -3.34 -4.24 11.67
C TYR A 125 -4.56 -3.53 11.08
N LEU A 126 -4.36 -2.76 10.01
CA LEU A 126 -5.42 -1.92 9.43
C LEU A 126 -6.36 -2.69 8.50
N ARG A 127 -5.95 -3.85 7.97
CA ARG A 127 -6.74 -4.62 7.00
C ARG A 127 -8.10 -5.12 7.51
N ASP A 128 -8.22 -5.26 8.82
CA ASP A 128 -9.43 -5.73 9.49
C ASP A 128 -10.32 -4.57 9.95
N LYS A 129 -9.88 -3.32 9.80
CA LYS A 129 -10.68 -2.13 10.09
C LYS A 129 -11.70 -1.87 9.00
N ASP A 130 -12.77 -1.17 9.37
CA ASP A 130 -13.76 -0.73 8.42
C ASP A 130 -13.24 0.45 7.59
N PRO A 131 -13.56 0.50 6.29
CA PRO A 131 -13.16 1.59 5.41
C PRO A 131 -13.47 2.96 6.00
N GLU A 132 -14.63 3.14 6.61
CA GLU A 132 -15.09 4.39 7.21
C GLU A 132 -14.17 4.87 8.34
N ASP A 133 -13.59 3.96 9.13
CA ASP A 133 -12.68 4.35 10.21
C ASP A 133 -11.32 4.75 9.67
N LEU A 134 -10.82 4.08 8.63
CA LEU A 134 -9.60 4.49 7.93
C LEU A 134 -9.77 5.83 7.21
N GLN A 135 -10.95 6.05 6.61
CA GLN A 135 -11.36 7.31 6.02
C GLN A 135 -11.36 8.45 7.04
N LYS A 136 -12.02 8.25 8.20
CA LYS A 136 -12.00 9.22 9.31
C LYS A 136 -10.57 9.52 9.77
N LEU A 137 -9.73 8.50 9.90
CA LEU A 137 -8.33 8.65 10.30
C LEU A 137 -7.55 9.53 9.31
N LEU A 138 -7.74 9.33 8.01
CA LEU A 138 -7.09 10.13 6.96
C LEU A 138 -7.64 11.56 6.94
N ASP A 139 -8.96 11.75 7.10
CA ASP A 139 -9.60 13.06 7.22
C ASP A 139 -9.03 13.86 8.41
N MET A 140 -8.95 13.24 9.59
CA MET A 140 -8.37 13.83 10.80
C MET A 140 -6.89 14.20 10.64
N SER A 141 -6.18 13.50 9.76
CA SER A 141 -4.75 13.71 9.48
C SER A 141 -4.50 14.64 8.29
N GLY A 142 -5.55 15.13 7.62
CA GLY A 142 -5.45 15.98 6.44
C GLY A 142 -4.89 15.28 5.20
N VAL A 143 -4.95 13.95 5.15
CA VAL A 143 -4.49 13.15 4.01
C VAL A 143 -5.66 12.94 3.05
N LYS A 144 -5.51 13.40 1.80
CA LYS A 144 -6.53 13.23 0.77
C LYS A 144 -6.55 11.79 0.26
N TYR A 145 -7.74 11.32 -0.09
CA TYR A 145 -7.97 10.02 -0.71
C TYR A 145 -9.20 10.05 -1.61
N ASN A 146 -9.33 9.07 -2.51
CA ASN A 146 -10.44 8.98 -3.44
C ASN A 146 -11.60 8.18 -2.84
N ARG A 147 -12.82 8.71 -3.00
CA ARG A 147 -14.10 8.03 -2.67
C ARG A 147 -14.85 7.65 -3.93
N ASP A 148 -14.74 8.50 -4.95
CA ASP A 148 -15.31 8.29 -6.26
C ASP A 148 -14.22 7.85 -7.25
N PRO A 149 -14.59 7.04 -8.25
CA PRO A 149 -13.68 6.71 -9.34
C PRO A 149 -13.36 7.98 -10.15
N PRO A 150 -12.18 8.05 -10.81
CA PRO A 150 -11.80 9.22 -11.61
C PRO A 150 -12.82 9.57 -12.70
N ASP A 151 -12.98 10.87 -12.98
CA ASP A 151 -13.87 11.37 -14.02
C ASP A 151 -13.58 10.72 -15.38
N GLY A 152 -14.60 10.11 -16.00
CA GLY A 152 -14.49 9.43 -17.30
C GLY A 152 -14.22 7.92 -17.23
N MET A 153 -14.05 7.35 -16.03
CA MET A 153 -13.86 5.91 -15.84
C MET A 153 -15.19 5.13 -15.90
N GLU A 154 -15.26 4.09 -16.73
CA GLU A 154 -16.37 3.13 -16.70
C GLU A 154 -16.23 2.22 -15.48
N VAL A 155 -17.05 2.46 -14.45
CA VAL A 155 -17.04 1.66 -13.22
C VAL A 155 -17.68 0.31 -13.49
N LYS A 156 -16.84 -0.72 -13.58
CA LYS A 156 -17.32 -2.09 -13.61
C LYS A 156 -17.86 -2.48 -12.23
N ARG A 157 -18.87 -3.36 -12.22
CA ARG A 157 -19.40 -3.94 -10.98
C ARG A 157 -18.40 -4.80 -10.20
N THR A 158 -17.29 -5.16 -10.83
CA THR A 158 -16.26 -6.03 -10.26
C THR A 158 -14.90 -5.35 -10.27
N CYS A 159 -14.12 -5.60 -9.22
CA CYS A 159 -12.82 -5.00 -8.97
C CYS A 159 -11.81 -5.45 -10.03
N GLN A 160 -11.13 -4.48 -10.63
CA GLN A 160 -10.20 -4.68 -11.74
C GLN A 160 -8.72 -4.71 -11.31
N VAL A 161 -8.43 -4.78 -10.01
CA VAL A 161 -7.05 -4.92 -9.52
C VAL A 161 -6.49 -6.26 -10.00
N MET A 162 -5.31 -6.22 -10.62
CA MET A 162 -4.62 -7.41 -11.10
C MET A 162 -3.98 -8.15 -9.92
N GLU A 163 -4.29 -9.45 -9.80
CA GLU A 163 -3.75 -10.36 -8.80
C GLU A 163 -3.13 -11.58 -9.49
N GLN A 164 -2.05 -12.10 -8.91
CA GLN A 164 -1.46 -13.36 -9.36
C GLN A 164 -2.17 -14.52 -8.65
N LYS A 165 -2.96 -15.30 -9.38
CA LYS A 165 -3.75 -16.43 -8.86
C LYS A 165 -3.04 -17.76 -9.12
N GLU A 166 -3.10 -18.65 -8.13
CA GLU A 166 -2.64 -20.03 -8.27
C GLU A 166 -3.70 -20.88 -8.99
N THR A 167 -3.30 -21.55 -10.06
CA THR A 167 -4.10 -22.52 -10.81
C THR A 167 -3.36 -23.85 -10.91
N SER A 168 -4.05 -24.90 -11.36
CA SER A 168 -3.44 -26.22 -11.59
C SER A 168 -2.24 -26.18 -12.55
N ASP A 169 -2.22 -25.21 -13.47
CA ASP A 169 -1.20 -25.06 -14.51
C ASP A 169 -0.13 -24.02 -14.14
N GLY A 170 -0.19 -23.46 -12.94
CA GLY A 170 0.76 -22.46 -12.43
C GLY A 170 0.11 -21.14 -12.04
N LEU A 171 0.91 -20.08 -12.06
CA LEU A 171 0.51 -18.73 -11.66
C LEU A 171 -0.01 -17.96 -12.87
N ILE A 172 -1.24 -17.44 -12.79
CA ILE A 172 -1.83 -16.59 -13.83
C ILE A 172 -2.15 -15.21 -13.26
N ASP A 173 -1.90 -14.17 -14.06
CA ASP A 173 -2.35 -12.83 -13.72
C ASP A 173 -3.80 -12.66 -14.16
N ASP A 174 -4.69 -12.37 -13.21
CA ASP A 174 -6.11 -12.19 -13.46
C ASP A 174 -6.69 -11.09 -12.55
N CYS A 175 -7.80 -10.49 -12.95
CA CYS A 175 -8.46 -9.46 -12.16
C CYS A 175 -9.07 -10.06 -10.88
N CYS A 176 -9.10 -9.27 -9.80
CA CYS A 176 -9.66 -9.66 -8.52
C CYS A 176 -11.11 -10.17 -8.65
N GLY A 177 -11.95 -9.44 -9.38
CA GLY A 177 -13.31 -9.87 -9.72
C GLY A 177 -14.34 -9.74 -8.58
N LYS A 178 -13.93 -9.35 -7.37
CA LYS A 178 -14.84 -9.11 -6.23
C LYS A 178 -15.76 -7.91 -6.48
N GLU A 179 -16.92 -7.90 -5.85
CA GLU A 179 -17.89 -6.81 -6.00
C GLU A 179 -17.33 -5.46 -5.53
N VAL A 180 -17.68 -4.41 -6.27
CA VAL A 180 -17.31 -3.02 -5.99
C VAL A 180 -18.47 -2.35 -5.28
N GLU A 181 -18.16 -1.57 -4.25
CA GLU A 181 -19.16 -0.84 -3.46
C GLU A 181 -19.08 0.67 -3.75
N GLU A 182 -20.20 1.37 -3.56
CA GLU A 182 -20.24 2.83 -3.69
C GLU A 182 -19.34 3.49 -2.64
N GLY A 183 -18.63 4.56 -3.04
CA GLY A 183 -17.71 5.26 -2.14
C GLY A 183 -16.34 4.61 -1.96
N PHE A 184 -16.06 3.47 -2.60
CA PHE A 184 -14.76 2.78 -2.60
C PHE A 184 -13.96 2.99 -3.89
N ALA A 185 -14.26 4.07 -4.62
CA ALA A 185 -13.51 4.54 -5.78
C ALA A 185 -13.24 3.46 -6.85
N GLY A 186 -14.21 2.58 -7.10
CA GLY A 186 -14.11 1.53 -8.09
C GLY A 186 -13.40 0.24 -7.62
N LEU A 187 -13.10 0.12 -6.33
CA LEU A 187 -12.42 -1.05 -5.74
C LEU A 187 -13.36 -1.89 -4.88
N CYS A 188 -13.02 -3.18 -4.69
CA CYS A 188 -13.66 -3.99 -3.66
C CYS A 188 -13.17 -3.57 -2.26
N ARG A 189 -13.92 -3.90 -1.21
CA ARG A 189 -13.58 -3.57 0.19
C ARG A 189 -12.11 -3.86 0.53
N ILE A 190 -11.59 -5.03 0.15
CA ILE A 190 -10.23 -5.45 0.50
C ILE A 190 -9.18 -4.53 -0.14
N HIS A 191 -9.31 -4.26 -1.44
CA HIS A 191 -8.37 -3.38 -2.14
C HIS A 191 -8.55 -1.91 -1.77
N TYR A 192 -9.76 -1.50 -1.41
CA TYR A 192 -9.98 -0.16 -0.90
C TYR A 192 -9.33 0.04 0.47
N VAL A 193 -9.46 -0.92 1.39
CA VAL A 193 -8.74 -0.92 2.67
C VAL A 193 -7.24 -0.97 2.48
N GLU A 194 -6.74 -1.77 1.53
CA GLU A 194 -5.32 -1.77 1.15
C GLU A 194 -4.88 -0.37 0.71
N TYR A 195 -5.62 0.27 -0.18
CA TYR A 195 -5.35 1.64 -0.65
C TYR A 195 -5.30 2.64 0.51
N LEU A 196 -6.30 2.66 1.39
CA LEU A 196 -6.32 3.56 2.54
C LEU A 196 -5.17 3.26 3.52
N GLY A 197 -4.91 1.98 3.80
CA GLY A 197 -3.83 1.54 4.68
C GLY A 197 -2.44 1.89 4.13
N GLN A 198 -2.26 1.83 2.80
CA GLN A 198 -1.03 2.30 2.15
C GLN A 198 -0.83 3.80 2.35
N LEU A 199 -1.89 4.62 2.21
CA LEU A 199 -1.82 6.05 2.52
C LEU A 199 -1.46 6.32 3.98
N VAL A 200 -2.10 5.60 4.92
CA VAL A 200 -1.80 5.70 6.36
C VAL A 200 -0.31 5.40 6.62
N ASN A 201 0.23 4.35 5.99
CA ASN A 201 1.64 4.00 6.14
C ASN A 201 2.59 5.04 5.51
N LYS A 202 2.33 5.43 4.26
CA LYS A 202 3.13 6.38 3.47
C LYS A 202 3.22 7.76 4.11
N HIS A 203 2.12 8.22 4.70
CA HIS A 203 2.05 9.49 5.42
C HIS A 203 2.38 9.38 6.92
N LYS A 204 2.82 8.21 7.39
CA LYS A 204 3.14 7.94 8.80
C LYS A 204 2.04 8.35 9.77
N VAL A 205 0.78 8.13 9.37
CA VAL A 205 -0.38 8.47 10.20
C VAL A 205 -0.49 7.46 11.35
N ASP A 206 -0.72 7.94 12.56
CA ASP A 206 -0.88 7.12 13.75
C ASP A 206 -2.35 6.68 13.93
N PRO A 207 -2.70 5.40 13.74
CA PRO A 207 -4.07 4.92 13.82
C PRO A 207 -4.61 4.82 15.25
N ILE A 208 -3.81 5.17 16.27
CA ILE A 208 -4.20 5.09 17.68
C ILE A 208 -5.51 5.81 18.02
N GLN A 209 -5.90 6.80 17.21
CA GLN A 209 -7.15 7.57 17.39
C GLN A 209 -8.42 6.77 17.03
N ILE A 210 -8.30 5.74 16.20
CA ILE A 210 -9.41 4.87 15.78
C ILE A 210 -9.32 3.47 16.42
N PHE A 211 -8.39 3.26 17.34
CA PHE A 211 -8.20 1.99 18.02
C PHE A 211 -9.18 1.83 19.17
N GLU A 212 -9.80 0.66 19.24
CA GLU A 212 -10.61 0.23 20.37
C GLU A 212 -9.71 -0.26 21.51
N VAL A 213 -10.31 -0.48 22.69
CA VAL A 213 -9.57 -0.97 23.87
C VAL A 213 -8.81 -2.26 23.57
N ASP A 214 -9.42 -3.18 22.82
CA ASP A 214 -8.81 -4.45 22.46
C ASP A 214 -7.59 -4.28 21.54
N ASP A 215 -7.62 -3.32 20.62
CA ASP A 215 -6.47 -2.99 19.76
C ASP A 215 -5.33 -2.41 20.60
N LEU A 216 -5.63 -1.49 21.52
CA LEU A 216 -4.65 -0.86 22.40
C LEU A 216 -3.98 -1.89 23.31
N GLU A 217 -4.76 -2.81 23.87
CA GLU A 217 -4.22 -3.93 24.63
C GLU A 217 -3.35 -4.84 23.75
N LEU A 218 -3.77 -5.11 22.52
CA LEU A 218 -2.99 -5.94 21.59
C LEU A 218 -1.63 -5.30 21.26
N VAL A 219 -1.59 -3.99 21.05
CA VAL A 219 -0.34 -3.24 20.84
C VAL A 219 0.61 -3.43 22.02
N LEU A 220 0.12 -3.26 23.26
CA LEU A 220 0.94 -3.42 24.46
C LEU A 220 1.41 -4.86 24.65
N ARG A 221 0.52 -5.85 24.47
CA ARG A 221 0.88 -7.28 24.58
C ARG A 221 1.98 -7.67 23.60
N ARG A 222 1.89 -7.21 22.35
CA ARG A 222 2.89 -7.52 21.31
C ARG A 222 4.22 -6.82 21.52
N ALA A 223 4.22 -5.66 22.18
CA ALA A 223 5.42 -5.00 22.65
C ALA A 223 5.99 -5.59 23.96
N ASN A 224 5.39 -6.68 24.47
CA ASN A 224 5.74 -7.29 25.75
C ASN A 224 5.65 -6.32 26.94
N LEU A 225 4.80 -5.29 26.83
CA LEU A 225 4.50 -4.37 27.91
C LEU A 225 3.39 -4.95 28.77
N ARG A 226 3.52 -4.79 30.09
CA ARG A 226 2.55 -5.30 31.05
C ARG A 226 1.21 -4.57 30.85
N LEU A 227 0.15 -5.34 30.61
CA LEU A 227 -1.19 -4.78 30.61
C LEU A 227 -1.53 -4.19 31.96
N LEU A 228 -2.10 -2.99 31.92
CA LEU A 228 -2.61 -2.33 33.10
C LEU A 228 -3.93 -2.98 33.50
N SER A 229 -4.07 -3.30 34.78
CA SER A 229 -5.40 -3.62 35.30
C SER A 229 -6.28 -2.37 35.25
N ARG A 230 -7.56 -2.57 34.91
CA ARG A 230 -8.60 -1.55 35.07
C ARG A 230 -8.65 -1.10 36.52
N ARG A 231 -8.68 0.22 36.75
CA ARG A 231 -8.82 0.80 38.09
C ARG A 231 -10.26 0.67 38.56
N TYR A 232 -10.47 0.70 39.88
CA TYR A 232 -11.80 0.64 40.45
C TYR A 232 -12.67 1.81 39.94
N ARG A 233 -13.83 1.49 39.33
CA ARG A 233 -14.77 2.44 38.68
C ARG A 233 -14.23 3.19 37.46
N GLU A 234 -13.15 2.72 36.84
CA GLU A 234 -12.66 3.28 35.57
C GLU A 234 -13.57 2.84 34.42
N ASN A 235 -14.07 3.81 33.65
CA ASN A 235 -14.85 3.53 32.45
C ASN A 235 -13.93 3.24 31.24
N ASP A 236 -14.50 2.76 30.14
CA ASP A 236 -13.73 2.35 28.95
C ASP A 236 -12.95 3.52 28.33
N VAL A 237 -13.52 4.73 28.33
CA VAL A 237 -12.88 5.94 27.79
C VAL A 237 -11.62 6.29 28.59
N GLN A 238 -11.74 6.35 29.92
CA GLN A 238 -10.62 6.63 30.82
C GLN A 238 -9.52 5.57 30.73
N TYR A 239 -9.92 4.30 30.62
CA TYR A 239 -8.97 3.20 30.44
C TYR A 239 -8.25 3.33 29.09
N SER A 240 -8.98 3.56 28.00
CA SER A 240 -8.43 3.80 26.66
C SER A 240 -7.44 4.96 26.64
N GLU A 241 -7.79 6.13 27.19
CA GLU A 241 -6.89 7.29 27.27
C GLU A 241 -5.59 6.98 27.99
N ARG A 242 -5.65 6.17 29.05
CA ARG A 242 -4.47 5.74 29.81
C ARG A 242 -3.59 4.79 29.01
N LEU A 243 -4.18 3.85 28.26
CA LEU A 243 -3.44 2.97 27.34
C LEU A 243 -2.80 3.78 26.22
N ILE A 244 -3.54 4.72 25.60
CA ILE A 244 -3.05 5.60 24.54
C ILE A 244 -1.83 6.38 25.00
N LYS A 245 -1.88 6.95 26.21
CA LYS A 245 -0.75 7.69 26.77
C LYS A 245 0.52 6.84 26.85
N ILE A 246 0.41 5.64 27.40
CA ILE A 246 1.56 4.72 27.53
C ILE A 246 2.08 4.27 26.16
N ILE A 247 1.19 3.98 25.22
CA ILE A 247 1.60 3.60 23.86
C ILE A 247 2.36 4.76 23.19
N LYS A 248 1.91 6.00 23.37
CA LYS A 248 2.62 7.17 22.81
C LYS A 248 3.98 7.41 23.47
N ASP A 249 4.06 7.20 24.78
CA ASP A 249 5.29 7.46 25.56
C ASP A 249 6.33 6.35 25.36
N GLU A 250 5.92 5.07 25.36
CA GLU A 250 6.82 3.90 25.34
C GLU A 250 6.99 3.28 23.95
N LEU A 251 6.04 3.49 23.04
CA LEU A 251 6.02 2.90 21.70
C LEU A 251 5.76 3.97 20.63
N PRO A 252 6.62 4.99 20.48
CA PRO A 252 6.45 6.00 19.44
C PRO A 252 6.44 5.35 18.04
N LEU A 253 5.66 5.92 17.12
CA LEU A 253 5.48 5.34 15.79
C LEU A 253 6.79 5.40 14.96
N ASP A 254 7.59 6.45 15.19
CA ASP A 254 8.80 6.76 14.43
C ASP A 254 10.04 5.96 14.85
N ASP A 255 10.10 5.37 16.06
CA ASP A 255 11.29 4.65 16.55
C ASP A 255 11.30 3.16 16.19
N MET A 256 10.30 2.68 15.48
CA MET A 256 10.21 1.27 15.08
C MET A 256 11.17 0.93 13.92
N ASP A 257 12.29 1.64 13.74
CA ASP A 257 13.35 1.34 12.78
C ASP A 257 14.44 0.39 13.33
N GLY A 258 14.33 -0.04 14.59
CA GLY A 258 15.37 -0.82 15.28
C GLY A 258 14.91 -2.07 16.02
N SER A 259 14.20 -3.01 15.39
CA SER A 259 13.97 -4.38 15.90
C SER A 259 14.11 -5.45 14.80
#